data_AF-A0A3D0LCH2-F1
#
_entry.id   AF-A0A3D0LCH2-F1
#
_cell.length_a   1.000
_cell.length_b   1.000
_cell.length_c   1.000
_cell.angle_alpha   90.00
_cell.angle_beta   90.00
_cell.angle_gamma   90.00
#
_symmetry.space_group_name_H-M   'P 1'
#
loop_
_entity.id
_entity.type
_entity.pdbx_description
1 polymer ?
#
loop_
_entity_poly.entity_id
_entity_poly.type
_entity_poly.pdbx_seq_one_letter_code
_entity_poly.pdbx_strand_id
1 'polypeptide(L)'
;MIHQASASYRGGCLLYRKGDSMTQKEWIEKMAPCAVKAQQRFGYMASVLIAQACLENGYGMDSSCEVLTNANNVLGMKRELLNSTWESSYWHGAFITKRTPEWDGGMHYITDDFRKYDSLQDCFYDYCQFMRDARYSRGGSYKYRDVLSITDPETLIRTVAGRGYCTDPEYPESVMRIIREHGLTQYDKKVTVIKSVRSMMAGFGKTLVDLVAANRDEVPEHNANSHKYLAIHYLGVDNADNPYLYGGGYGGHFYVPIDGRKAYQAALVTDKIWHVAANSKNGYRYIHPEARNSNTVGIEIGTFRDSQGVWMFTESAQETAAQLAASILTVYNIPITNLLRHGDVTTKCCPMPLMPASRGGYEGQGSNWTWEKFKSRVAELMGSSISTVSDVLQKGYQGEEVKKLQEDLIALGYSCGKAGADGSFGDDTHNAVVAFQRACGLVQDGIVGTDTRKALGVASVQAWMNRLINAALVVDGQYGPKTKKALVMALQKCLLEVYGCRISMDGSFG
;
A
#
# COMPACT_ATOMS: atom_id res chain seq x y z
N MET A 1 -11.26 16.79 20.86
CA MET A 1 -11.58 15.35 20.88
C MET A 1 -12.18 15.00 19.53
N ILE A 2 -12.10 13.75 19.06
CA ILE A 2 -12.99 13.34 17.97
C ILE A 2 -14.31 13.01 18.65
N HIS A 3 -15.29 13.89 18.55
CA HIS A 3 -16.61 13.65 19.11
C HIS A 3 -17.38 12.68 18.19
N GLN A 4 -16.91 11.45 18.02
CA GLN A 4 -17.67 10.43 17.30
C GLN A 4 -18.63 9.75 18.27
N ALA A 5 -19.92 9.77 17.92
CA ALA A 5 -20.94 9.11 18.69
C ALA A 5 -21.06 7.66 18.22
N SER A 6 -20.64 6.72 19.06
CA SER A 6 -21.29 5.42 19.04
C SER A 6 -22.61 5.55 19.79
N ALA A 7 -23.71 5.26 19.11
CA ALA A 7 -24.95 4.94 19.81
C ALA A 7 -24.67 3.68 20.64
N SER A 8 -24.62 3.81 21.96
CA SER A 8 -24.66 2.67 22.86
C SER A 8 -25.92 1.86 22.53
N TYR A 9 -25.71 0.65 22.03
CA TYR A 9 -26.77 -0.26 21.59
C TYR A 9 -27.50 -0.81 22.82
N ARG A 10 -28.38 0.01 23.42
CA ARG A 10 -29.31 -0.42 24.46
C ARG A 10 -30.57 -0.99 23.79
N GLY A 11 -30.52 -2.31 23.57
CA GLY A 11 -31.69 -3.20 23.62
C GLY A 11 -32.79 -2.99 22.57
N GLY A 12 -32.89 -3.93 21.62
CA GLY A 12 -34.08 -4.05 20.78
C GLY A 12 -33.81 -4.87 19.53
N CYS A 13 -33.98 -6.18 19.62
CA CYS A 13 -34.08 -7.05 18.46
C CYS A 13 -35.43 -6.81 17.76
N LEU A 14 -35.41 -6.81 16.42
CA LEU A 14 -36.53 -6.98 15.49
C LEU A 14 -37.58 -5.86 15.41
N LEU A 15 -37.66 -5.24 14.22
CA LEU A 15 -38.77 -5.38 13.27
C LEU A 15 -38.56 -4.36 12.14
N TYR A 16 -38.11 -4.80 10.95
CA TYR A 16 -38.33 -4.01 9.74
C TYR A 16 -38.75 -4.89 8.56
N ARG A 17 -39.67 -4.35 7.77
CA ARG A 17 -40.53 -5.06 6.80
C ARG A 17 -39.77 -5.49 5.55
N LYS A 18 -40.28 -6.60 4.99
CA LYS A 18 -39.89 -7.29 3.76
C LYS A 18 -39.84 -6.35 2.54
N GLY A 19 -38.65 -6.22 1.94
CA GLY A 19 -38.36 -5.61 0.64
C GLY A 19 -36.88 -5.22 0.50
N ASP A 20 -36.10 -6.04 -0.21
CA ASP A 20 -34.74 -5.80 -0.73
C ASP A 20 -33.73 -5.02 0.16
N SER A 21 -33.51 -5.45 1.40
CA SER A 21 -32.43 -4.91 2.25
C SER A 21 -31.28 -5.91 2.45
N MET A 22 -30.05 -5.42 2.32
CA MET A 22 -28.81 -6.16 2.57
C MET A 22 -28.78 -6.67 4.01
N THR A 23 -28.46 -7.96 4.21
CA THR A 23 -28.29 -8.57 5.53
C THR A 23 -27.02 -8.07 6.22
N GLN A 24 -26.93 -8.22 7.55
CA GLN A 24 -25.71 -7.88 8.30
C GLN A 24 -24.48 -8.62 7.77
N LYS A 25 -24.66 -9.88 7.37
CA LYS A 25 -23.61 -10.71 6.78
C LYS A 25 -23.14 -10.16 5.44
N GLU A 26 -24.07 -9.86 4.52
CA GLU A 26 -23.73 -9.27 3.22
C GLU A 26 -23.06 -7.90 3.38
N TRP A 27 -23.46 -7.11 4.37
CA TRP A 27 -22.79 -5.85 4.71
C TRP A 27 -21.34 -6.08 5.14
N ILE A 28 -21.10 -7.04 6.03
CA ILE A 28 -19.74 -7.43 6.46
C ILE A 28 -18.91 -7.91 5.26
N GLU A 29 -19.46 -8.77 4.42
CA GLU A 29 -18.79 -9.29 3.22
C GLU A 29 -18.44 -8.18 2.22
N LYS A 30 -19.26 -7.13 2.13
CA LYS A 30 -18.97 -5.93 1.34
C LYS A 30 -17.81 -5.09 1.92
N MET A 31 -17.72 -4.97 3.25
CA MET A 31 -16.68 -4.18 3.92
C MET A 31 -15.33 -4.91 4.01
N ALA A 32 -15.37 -6.23 4.19
CA ALA A 32 -14.20 -7.04 4.51
C ALA A 32 -13.02 -6.89 3.54
N PRO A 33 -13.20 -6.87 2.20
CA PRO A 33 -12.09 -6.65 1.27
C PRO A 33 -11.37 -5.32 1.49
N CYS A 34 -12.12 -4.25 1.79
CA CYS A 34 -11.55 -2.92 2.04
C CYS A 34 -10.76 -2.89 3.35
N ALA A 35 -11.31 -3.51 4.40
CA ALA A 35 -10.66 -3.62 5.71
C ALA A 35 -9.39 -4.47 5.66
N VAL A 36 -9.40 -5.60 4.95
CA VAL A 36 -8.21 -6.45 4.75
C VAL A 36 -7.13 -5.71 3.99
N LYS A 37 -7.48 -5.01 2.90
CA LYS A 37 -6.54 -4.16 2.15
C LYS A 37 -5.95 -3.05 3.03
N ALA A 38 -6.76 -2.45 3.91
CA ALA A 38 -6.30 -1.43 4.85
C ALA A 38 -5.38 -2.01 5.93
N GLN A 39 -5.68 -3.19 6.47
CA GLN A 39 -4.79 -3.92 7.39
C GLN A 39 -3.46 -4.25 6.73
N GLN A 40 -3.47 -4.74 5.49
CA GLN A 40 -2.24 -5.06 4.76
C GLN A 40 -1.39 -3.82 4.49
N ARG A 41 -2.04 -2.68 4.18
CA ARG A 41 -1.36 -1.42 3.85
C ARG A 41 -0.85 -0.65 5.07
N PHE A 42 -1.58 -0.68 6.18
CA PHE A 42 -1.30 0.17 7.33
C PHE A 42 -1.06 -0.59 8.64
N GLY A 43 -1.45 -1.85 8.74
CA GLY A 43 -1.31 -2.68 9.95
C GLY A 43 -2.50 -2.66 10.91
N TYR A 44 -3.45 -1.72 10.73
CA TYR A 44 -4.65 -1.65 11.58
C TYR A 44 -5.56 -2.86 11.35
N MET A 45 -5.96 -3.56 12.42
CA MET A 45 -6.64 -4.86 12.31
C MET A 45 -7.97 -4.79 11.54
N ALA A 46 -8.16 -5.71 10.59
CA ALA A 46 -9.35 -5.75 9.74
C ALA A 46 -10.62 -6.05 10.55
N SER A 47 -10.54 -6.91 11.57
CA SER A 47 -11.67 -7.20 12.45
C SER A 47 -12.21 -5.96 13.14
N VAL A 48 -11.30 -5.09 13.62
CA VAL A 48 -11.66 -3.82 14.26
C VAL A 48 -12.28 -2.85 13.25
N LEU A 49 -11.69 -2.70 12.05
CA LEU A 49 -12.23 -1.83 11.01
C LEU A 49 -13.65 -2.24 10.57
N ILE A 50 -13.88 -3.53 10.38
CA ILE A 50 -15.21 -4.06 10.02
C ILE A 50 -16.20 -3.80 11.14
N ALA A 51 -15.83 -4.07 12.40
CA ALA A 51 -16.70 -3.87 13.54
C ALA A 51 -17.05 -2.40 13.78
N GLN A 52 -16.08 -1.50 13.63
CA GLN A 52 -16.32 -0.06 13.65
C GLN A 52 -17.28 0.33 12.52
N ALA A 53 -17.07 -0.14 11.29
CA ALA A 53 -17.96 0.18 10.18
C ALA A 53 -19.40 -0.29 10.40
N CYS A 54 -19.58 -1.46 11.03
CA CYS A 54 -20.89 -1.96 11.42
C CYS A 54 -21.54 -1.08 12.50
N LEU A 55 -20.77 -0.68 13.51
CA LEU A 55 -21.24 0.16 14.62
C LEU A 55 -21.64 1.56 14.15
N GLU A 56 -20.82 2.20 13.31
CA GLU A 56 -21.04 3.58 12.83
C GLU A 56 -22.23 3.69 11.88
N ASN A 57 -22.63 2.59 11.22
CA ASN A 57 -23.67 2.63 10.18
C ASN A 57 -24.87 1.74 10.44
N GLY A 58 -24.93 1.05 11.59
CA GLY A 58 -26.00 0.09 11.88
C GLY A 58 -26.15 -0.95 10.76
N TYR A 59 -25.04 -1.46 10.23
CA TYR A 59 -25.00 -2.38 9.08
C TYR A 59 -25.64 -1.81 7.78
N GLY A 60 -25.70 -0.49 7.63
CA GLY A 60 -26.32 0.17 6.48
C GLY A 60 -27.85 0.13 6.49
N MET A 61 -28.47 -0.25 7.62
CA MET A 61 -29.93 -0.48 7.73
C MET A 61 -30.70 0.74 8.25
N ASP A 62 -30.02 1.73 8.84
CA ASP A 62 -30.65 2.95 9.33
C ASP A 62 -30.61 4.05 8.26
N SER A 63 -31.76 4.64 7.96
CA SER A 63 -31.91 5.83 7.09
C SER A 63 -30.96 6.98 7.41
N SER A 64 -30.59 7.17 8.68
CA SER A 64 -29.61 8.19 9.10
C SER A 64 -28.16 7.82 8.74
N CYS A 65 -27.91 6.51 8.57
CA CYS A 65 -26.64 5.91 8.18
C CYS A 65 -26.55 5.66 6.66
N GLU A 66 -27.68 5.53 5.97
CA GLU A 66 -27.75 5.46 4.50
C GLU A 66 -27.04 6.67 3.86
N VAL A 67 -27.19 7.86 4.46
CA VAL A 67 -26.51 9.08 4.02
C VAL A 67 -24.98 8.93 4.07
N LEU A 68 -24.42 8.31 5.12
CA LEU A 68 -22.98 8.03 5.21
C LEU A 68 -22.55 6.94 4.22
N THR A 69 -23.40 5.93 4.03
CA THR A 69 -23.17 4.85 3.06
C THR A 69 -23.08 5.40 1.64
N ASN A 70 -24.00 6.28 1.26
CA ASN A 70 -24.02 6.96 -0.05
C ASN A 70 -22.85 7.95 -0.22
N ALA A 71 -22.24 8.40 0.88
CA ALA A 71 -21.02 9.19 0.88
C ALA A 71 -19.73 8.34 0.99
N ASN A 72 -19.86 7.00 0.97
CA ASN A 72 -18.77 6.05 1.22
C ASN A 72 -18.04 6.22 2.57
N ASN A 73 -18.63 6.95 3.53
CA ASN A 73 -18.02 7.23 4.83
C ASN A 73 -18.46 6.23 5.90
N VAL A 74 -18.01 4.99 5.73
CA VAL A 74 -18.42 3.89 6.59
C VAL A 74 -17.71 3.85 7.95
N LEU A 75 -16.73 4.72 8.22
CA LEU A 75 -16.03 4.82 9.51
C LEU A 75 -16.38 6.11 10.27
N GLY A 76 -17.44 6.81 9.86
CA GLY A 76 -17.98 7.98 10.55
C GLY A 76 -17.02 9.18 10.60
N MET A 77 -16.03 9.24 9.71
CA MET A 77 -14.96 10.25 9.74
C MET A 77 -15.51 11.65 9.56
N LYS A 78 -15.40 12.48 10.60
CA LYS A 78 -15.78 13.91 10.53
C LYS A 78 -14.84 14.67 9.60
N ARG A 79 -15.36 15.74 9.01
CA ARG A 79 -14.56 16.67 8.19
C ARG A 79 -13.39 17.21 9.01
N GLU A 80 -13.71 17.72 10.20
CA GLU A 80 -12.71 18.15 11.17
C GLU A 80 -12.40 17.03 12.17
N LEU A 81 -11.11 16.73 12.32
CA LEU A 81 -10.60 15.74 13.27
C LEU A 81 -9.58 16.43 14.17
N LEU A 82 -9.68 16.22 15.48
CA LEU A 82 -8.81 16.87 16.47
C LEU A 82 -8.81 18.41 16.37
N ASN A 83 -9.98 19.01 16.08
CA ASN A 83 -10.17 20.45 15.91
C ASN A 83 -9.33 21.04 14.75
N SER A 84 -9.09 20.24 13.70
CA SER A 84 -8.39 20.65 12.49
C SER A 84 -9.00 19.97 11.28
N THR A 85 -9.01 20.66 10.13
CA THR A 85 -9.24 19.99 8.85
C THR A 85 -7.98 19.20 8.51
N TRP A 86 -8.03 17.88 8.70
CA TRP A 86 -6.91 16.98 8.37
C TRP A 86 -7.03 16.54 6.91
N GLU A 87 -6.03 16.85 6.09
CA GLU A 87 -5.97 16.37 4.70
C GLU A 87 -5.20 15.06 4.60
N SER A 88 -5.59 14.23 3.64
CA SER A 88 -4.97 12.93 3.39
C SER A 88 -4.79 12.68 1.90
N SER A 89 -4.13 11.56 1.58
CA SER A 89 -3.99 11.13 0.19
C SER A 89 -5.28 10.51 -0.39
N TYR A 90 -6.29 10.27 0.44
CA TYR A 90 -7.53 9.54 0.09
C TYR A 90 -8.78 10.39 0.31
N TRP A 91 -8.62 11.64 0.76
CA TRP A 91 -9.71 12.57 0.97
C TRP A 91 -9.33 13.97 0.51
N HIS A 92 -10.10 14.53 -0.41
CA HIS A 92 -9.80 15.77 -1.13
C HIS A 92 -10.78 16.90 -0.82
N GLY A 93 -11.29 16.96 0.41
CA GLY A 93 -12.13 18.06 0.89
C GLY A 93 -13.63 17.88 0.73
N ALA A 94 -14.12 16.83 0.05
CA ALA A 94 -15.54 16.60 -0.14
C ALA A 94 -16.24 16.20 1.18
N PHE A 95 -17.42 16.75 1.46
CA PHE A 95 -18.16 16.42 2.69
C PHE A 95 -19.67 16.43 2.48
N ILE A 96 -20.39 15.88 3.45
CA ILE A 96 -21.84 15.90 3.59
C ILE A 96 -22.19 16.36 4.99
N THR A 97 -23.27 17.11 5.15
CA THR A 97 -23.76 17.57 6.45
C THR A 97 -24.93 16.68 6.88
N LYS A 98 -24.89 16.16 8.11
CA LYS A 98 -26.01 15.37 8.65
C LYS A 98 -26.24 15.64 10.13
N ARG A 99 -27.46 15.33 10.58
CA ARG A 99 -27.78 15.27 12.01
C ARG A 99 -27.21 13.97 12.59
N THR A 100 -26.53 14.06 13.72
CA THR A 100 -25.84 12.94 14.39
C THR A 100 -26.06 13.01 15.90
N PRO A 101 -26.16 11.87 16.61
CA PRO A 101 -26.05 11.87 18.06
C PRO A 101 -24.66 12.34 18.49
N GLU A 102 -24.53 12.84 19.71
CA GLU A 102 -23.30 13.21 20.41
C GLU A 102 -23.43 12.89 21.90
N TRP A 103 -22.30 12.53 22.53
CA TRP A 103 -22.22 12.18 23.94
C TRP A 103 -21.32 13.17 24.70
N ASP A 104 -21.95 14.00 25.54
CA ASP A 104 -21.29 14.91 26.48
C ASP A 104 -22.04 14.89 27.82
N GLY A 105 -21.74 13.90 28.66
CA GLY A 105 -22.51 13.63 29.89
C GLY A 105 -23.94 13.09 29.67
N GLY A 106 -24.36 12.95 28.40
CA GLY A 106 -25.63 12.38 27.96
C GLY A 106 -25.81 12.49 26.43
N MET A 107 -26.71 11.68 25.86
CA MET A 107 -26.98 11.67 24.42
C MET A 107 -27.85 12.86 24.01
N HIS A 108 -27.39 13.65 23.03
CA HIS A 108 -28.16 14.68 22.35
C HIS A 108 -27.85 14.67 20.85
N TYR A 109 -28.64 15.36 20.03
CA TYR A 109 -28.41 15.40 18.57
C TYR A 109 -27.87 16.76 18.13
N ILE A 110 -26.81 16.75 17.33
CA ILE A 110 -26.22 17.93 16.68
C ILE A 110 -26.24 17.76 15.16
N THR A 111 -25.87 18.81 14.42
CA THR A 111 -25.59 18.74 12.97
C THR A 111 -24.10 18.90 12.77
N ASP A 112 -23.49 18.02 11.97
CA ASP A 112 -22.05 18.01 11.75
C ASP A 112 -21.69 17.62 10.31
N ASP A 113 -20.47 17.97 9.90
CA ASP A 113 -19.90 17.67 8.60
C ASP A 113 -19.09 16.36 8.65
N PHE A 114 -19.43 15.45 7.76
CA PHE A 114 -18.76 14.16 7.58
C PHE A 114 -18.09 14.12 6.22
N ARG A 115 -16.91 13.50 6.15
CA ARG A 115 -16.18 13.32 4.90
C ARG A 115 -17.02 12.55 3.88
N LYS A 116 -16.84 12.86 2.61
CA LYS A 116 -17.34 12.09 1.46
C LYS A 116 -16.13 11.54 0.70
N TYR A 117 -16.21 10.28 0.29
CA TYR A 117 -15.12 9.59 -0.39
C TYR A 117 -15.56 9.12 -1.79
N ASP A 118 -14.60 9.06 -2.70
CA ASP A 118 -14.82 8.55 -4.05
C ASP A 118 -15.10 7.04 -4.04
N SER A 119 -14.49 6.31 -3.08
CA SER A 119 -14.74 4.88 -2.86
C SER A 119 -14.79 4.50 -1.38
N LEU A 120 -15.37 3.32 -1.08
CA LEU A 120 -15.28 2.71 0.25
C LEU A 120 -13.82 2.50 0.67
N GLN A 121 -12.97 2.07 -0.27
CA GLN A 121 -11.57 1.80 0.02
C GLN A 121 -10.83 3.05 0.52
N ASP A 122 -11.15 4.21 -0.04
CA ASP A 122 -10.57 5.50 0.35
C ASP A 122 -10.95 5.87 1.79
N CYS A 123 -12.18 5.56 2.24
CA CYS A 123 -12.58 5.76 3.63
C CYS A 123 -11.71 4.94 4.60
N PHE A 124 -11.52 3.64 4.33
CA PHE A 124 -10.66 2.79 5.16
C PHE A 124 -9.20 3.25 5.15
N TYR A 125 -8.68 3.65 3.99
CA TYR A 125 -7.31 4.14 3.87
C TYR A 125 -7.11 5.50 4.56
N ASP A 126 -8.07 6.42 4.44
CA ASP A 126 -8.09 7.71 5.12
C ASP A 126 -8.07 7.54 6.64
N TYR A 127 -8.93 6.67 7.17
CA TYR A 127 -8.97 6.34 8.60
C TYR A 127 -7.65 5.76 9.10
N CYS A 128 -7.09 4.77 8.41
CA CYS A 128 -5.81 4.18 8.81
C CYS A 128 -4.64 5.17 8.67
N GLN A 129 -4.67 6.03 7.66
CA GLN A 129 -3.69 7.11 7.52
C GLN A 129 -3.83 8.14 8.64
N PHE A 130 -5.05 8.47 9.06
CA PHE A 130 -5.28 9.30 10.25
C PHE A 130 -4.63 8.67 11.49
N MET A 131 -4.84 7.36 11.71
CA MET A 131 -4.18 6.64 12.81
C MET A 131 -2.65 6.69 12.74
N ARG A 132 -2.09 6.63 11.53
CA ARG A 132 -0.64 6.75 11.29
C ARG A 132 -0.11 8.16 11.58
N ASP A 133 -0.85 9.20 11.20
CA ASP A 133 -0.30 10.55 11.05
C ASP A 133 -0.77 11.54 12.13
N ALA A 134 -1.87 11.26 12.82
CA ALA A 134 -2.39 12.10 13.89
C ALA A 134 -1.35 12.33 15.00
N ARG A 135 -1.29 13.55 15.52
CA ARG A 135 -0.38 13.99 16.58
C ARG A 135 -1.15 14.70 17.68
N TYR A 136 -0.58 14.74 18.88
CA TYR A 136 -1.15 15.51 20.00
C TYR A 136 -1.09 17.04 19.75
N SER A 137 -0.12 17.49 18.97
CA SER A 137 0.06 18.89 18.59
C SER A 137 0.89 19.00 17.31
N ARG A 138 0.94 20.18 16.67
CA ARG A 138 1.77 20.42 15.48
C ARG A 138 3.25 20.17 15.82
N GLY A 139 3.84 19.15 15.17
CA GLY A 139 5.21 18.70 15.46
C GLY A 139 5.38 17.83 16.71
N GLY A 140 4.31 17.61 17.48
CA GLY A 140 4.30 16.76 18.68
C GLY A 140 4.34 15.25 18.38
N SER A 141 4.33 14.42 19.43
CA SER A 141 4.33 12.96 19.27
C SER A 141 3.08 12.45 18.54
N TYR A 142 3.22 11.31 17.87
CA TYR A 142 2.10 10.65 17.20
C TYR A 142 1.10 10.13 18.23
N LYS A 143 -0.18 10.32 17.92
CA LYS A 143 -1.29 10.02 18.83
C LYS A 143 -1.69 8.54 18.78
N TYR A 144 -1.78 7.95 17.59
CA TYR A 144 -2.27 6.58 17.43
C TYR A 144 -1.30 5.65 16.70
N ARG A 145 -0.18 6.14 16.19
CA ARG A 145 0.64 5.42 15.21
C ARG A 145 1.06 4.00 15.61
N ASP A 146 1.36 3.78 16.89
CA ASP A 146 1.72 2.48 17.44
C ASP A 146 0.57 1.46 17.46
N VAL A 147 -0.70 1.90 17.42
CA VAL A 147 -1.85 0.97 17.34
C VAL A 147 -1.86 0.17 16.03
N LEU A 148 -1.15 0.65 15.01
CA LEU A 148 -0.95 -0.04 13.73
C LEU A 148 -0.10 -1.31 13.84
N SER A 149 0.61 -1.51 14.96
CA SER A 149 1.41 -2.71 15.20
C SER A 149 0.75 -3.68 16.19
N ILE A 150 -0.43 -3.33 16.74
CA ILE A 150 -1.14 -4.18 17.69
C ILE A 150 -1.88 -5.28 16.91
N THR A 151 -1.64 -6.54 17.29
CA THR A 151 -2.24 -7.73 16.65
C THR A 151 -3.31 -8.40 17.50
N ASP A 152 -3.73 -7.75 18.59
CA ASP A 152 -4.85 -8.15 19.43
C ASP A 152 -5.98 -7.10 19.32
N PRO A 153 -7.21 -7.47 18.86
CA PRO A 153 -8.26 -6.50 18.58
C PRO A 153 -8.68 -5.71 19.81
N GLU A 154 -8.71 -6.36 20.98
CA GLU A 154 -9.13 -5.76 22.24
C GLU A 154 -8.12 -4.70 22.70
N THR A 155 -6.84 -5.07 22.72
CA THR A 155 -5.76 -4.14 23.05
C THR A 155 -5.75 -2.95 22.11
N LEU A 156 -5.99 -3.17 20.81
CA LEU A 156 -6.02 -2.11 19.80
C LEU A 156 -7.15 -1.12 20.09
N ILE A 157 -8.40 -1.58 20.20
CA ILE A 157 -9.56 -0.68 20.33
C ILE A 157 -9.58 0.02 21.69
N ARG A 158 -9.18 -0.66 22.76
CA ARG A 158 -9.05 -0.03 24.09
C ARG A 158 -7.95 1.05 24.08
N THR A 159 -6.84 0.84 23.37
CA THR A 159 -5.79 1.86 23.22
C THR A 159 -6.27 3.08 22.45
N VAL A 160 -7.02 2.87 21.35
CA VAL A 160 -7.62 3.95 20.56
C VAL A 160 -8.59 4.79 21.41
N ALA A 161 -9.50 4.13 22.13
CA ALA A 161 -10.46 4.81 23.00
C ALA A 161 -9.78 5.55 24.17
N GLY A 162 -8.81 4.91 24.84
CA GLY A 162 -8.06 5.51 25.95
C GLY A 162 -7.27 6.77 25.57
N ARG A 163 -7.06 7.02 24.27
CA ARG A 163 -6.43 8.25 23.76
C ARG A 163 -7.43 9.30 23.27
N GLY A 164 -8.70 9.16 23.66
CA GLY A 164 -9.77 10.13 23.39
C GLY A 164 -10.18 10.17 21.92
N TYR A 165 -10.24 8.99 21.28
CA TYR A 165 -10.88 8.83 19.97
C TYR A 165 -12.41 8.89 20.07
N CYS A 166 -12.97 8.35 21.15
CA CYS A 166 -14.41 8.37 21.46
C CYS A 166 -14.61 8.73 22.94
N THR A 167 -15.69 9.44 23.27
CA THR A 167 -16.07 9.80 24.65
C THR A 167 -17.00 8.78 25.30
N ASP A 168 -17.58 7.86 24.53
CA ASP A 168 -18.43 6.78 25.03
C ASP A 168 -17.57 5.69 25.73
N PRO A 169 -17.76 5.45 27.04
CA PRO A 169 -17.01 4.42 27.76
C PRO A 169 -17.35 3.00 27.30
N GLU A 170 -18.52 2.77 26.69
CA GLU A 170 -18.95 1.46 26.19
C GLU A 170 -18.46 1.17 24.76
N TYR A 171 -17.78 2.12 24.11
CA TYR A 171 -17.35 2.00 22.72
C TYR A 171 -16.44 0.78 22.47
N PRO A 172 -15.36 0.55 23.23
CA PRO A 172 -14.50 -0.63 23.01
C PRO A 172 -15.28 -1.94 23.14
N GLU A 173 -16.19 -2.02 24.10
CA GLU A 173 -16.97 -3.24 24.34
C GLU A 173 -18.00 -3.49 23.24
N SER A 174 -18.61 -2.42 22.70
CA SER A 174 -19.51 -2.53 21.55
C SER A 174 -18.80 -3.04 20.30
N VAL A 175 -17.59 -2.55 20.02
CA VAL A 175 -16.75 -3.05 18.92
C VAL A 175 -16.38 -4.52 19.16
N MET A 176 -15.90 -4.87 20.35
CA MET A 176 -15.52 -6.25 20.67
C MET A 176 -16.70 -7.22 20.63
N ARG A 177 -17.90 -6.78 21.01
CA ARG A 177 -19.13 -7.58 20.87
C ARG A 177 -19.40 -7.92 19.41
N ILE A 178 -19.36 -6.94 18.50
CA ILE A 178 -19.56 -7.18 17.05
C ILE A 178 -18.48 -8.14 16.52
N ILE A 179 -17.22 -7.99 16.92
CA ILE A 179 -16.13 -8.89 16.53
C ILE A 179 -16.44 -10.34 16.94
N ARG A 180 -16.90 -10.55 18.17
CA ARG A 180 -17.23 -11.89 18.69
C ARG A 180 -18.49 -12.46 18.02
N GLU A 181 -19.55 -11.66 17.90
CA GLU A 181 -20.83 -12.07 17.30
C GLU A 181 -20.68 -12.58 15.87
N HIS A 182 -19.84 -11.93 15.07
CA HIS A 182 -19.65 -12.28 13.65
C HIS A 182 -18.34 -13.02 13.37
N GLY A 183 -17.57 -13.37 14.40
CA GLY A 183 -16.28 -14.06 14.26
C GLY A 183 -15.31 -13.30 13.34
N LEU A 184 -15.20 -11.98 13.49
CA LEU A 184 -14.50 -11.11 12.52
C LEU A 184 -12.98 -11.30 12.50
N THR A 185 -12.39 -11.95 13.50
CA THR A 185 -10.95 -12.25 13.54
C THR A 185 -10.50 -13.17 12.41
N GLN A 186 -11.42 -13.87 11.74
CA GLN A 186 -11.12 -14.62 10.50
C GLN A 186 -10.61 -13.72 9.35
N TYR A 187 -10.96 -12.43 9.39
CA TYR A 187 -10.48 -11.42 8.44
C TYR A 187 -9.12 -10.85 8.83
N ASP A 188 -8.69 -11.03 10.07
CA ASP A 188 -7.36 -10.62 10.50
C ASP A 188 -6.31 -11.50 9.84
N LYS A 189 -5.76 -11.02 8.72
CA LYS A 189 -4.66 -11.71 8.08
C LYS A 189 -3.43 -11.46 8.94
N LYS A 190 -2.78 -12.53 9.43
CA LYS A 190 -1.40 -12.44 9.92
C LYS A 190 -0.62 -11.64 8.89
N VAL A 191 0.05 -10.58 9.32
CA VAL A 191 0.85 -9.71 8.47
C VAL A 191 1.81 -10.59 7.66
N THR A 192 1.39 -10.89 6.42
CA THR A 192 2.06 -11.76 5.43
C THR A 192 3.05 -10.95 4.59
N VAL A 193 3.30 -9.72 5.01
CA VAL A 193 4.19 -8.75 4.41
C VAL A 193 5.59 -9.36 4.24
N ILE A 194 6.12 -10.06 5.26
CA ILE A 194 7.40 -10.74 5.08
C ILE A 194 7.35 -11.91 4.08
N LYS A 195 6.22 -12.64 3.99
CA LYS A 195 6.03 -13.66 2.94
C LYS A 195 5.99 -13.01 1.55
N SER A 196 5.45 -11.80 1.44
CA SER A 196 5.41 -11.04 0.19
C SER A 196 6.81 -10.55 -0.20
N VAL A 197 7.62 -10.06 0.75
CA VAL A 197 9.04 -9.76 0.51
C VAL A 197 9.80 -11.02 0.09
N ARG A 198 9.58 -12.17 0.76
CA ARG A 198 10.18 -13.45 0.35
C ARG A 198 9.75 -13.86 -1.07
N SER A 199 8.49 -13.66 -1.41
CA SER A 199 7.95 -13.97 -2.75
C SER A 199 8.58 -13.10 -3.82
N MET A 200 8.72 -11.79 -3.58
CA MET A 200 9.39 -10.88 -4.51
C MET A 200 10.87 -11.24 -4.67
N MET A 201 11.58 -11.49 -3.57
CA MET A 201 12.98 -11.95 -3.60
C MET A 201 13.13 -13.26 -4.38
N ALA A 202 12.22 -14.21 -4.20
CA ALA A 202 12.20 -15.45 -4.97
C ALA A 202 11.96 -15.20 -6.47
N GLY A 203 11.12 -14.22 -6.83
CA GLY A 203 10.94 -13.77 -8.22
C GLY A 203 12.21 -13.22 -8.86
N PHE A 204 13.13 -12.65 -8.06
CA PHE A 204 14.46 -12.26 -8.50
C PHE A 204 15.50 -13.40 -8.45
N GLY A 205 15.07 -14.64 -8.17
CA GLY A 205 15.96 -15.79 -8.00
C GLY A 205 16.79 -15.75 -6.71
N LYS A 206 16.37 -14.96 -5.71
CA LYS A 206 17.06 -14.82 -4.42
C LYS A 206 16.28 -15.51 -3.31
N THR A 207 17.01 -16.09 -2.36
CA THR A 207 16.42 -16.62 -1.12
C THR A 207 16.53 -15.56 -0.02
N LEU A 208 15.41 -15.25 0.64
CA LEU A 208 15.40 -14.52 1.90
C LEU A 208 15.24 -15.50 3.07
N VAL A 209 16.33 -15.71 3.81
CA VAL A 209 16.42 -16.64 4.93
C VAL A 209 15.90 -15.97 6.21
N ASP A 210 15.10 -16.69 7.00
CA ASP A 210 14.56 -16.22 8.26
C ASP A 210 15.48 -16.61 9.43
N LEU A 211 16.04 -15.62 10.12
CA LEU A 211 16.87 -15.81 11.32
C LEU A 211 16.31 -15.12 12.55
N VAL A 212 15.09 -14.60 12.47
CA VAL A 212 14.49 -13.79 13.55
C VAL A 212 14.44 -14.57 14.87
N ALA A 213 14.02 -15.83 14.83
CA ALA A 213 13.92 -16.67 16.03
C ALA A 213 15.30 -16.97 16.63
N ALA A 214 16.32 -17.20 15.78
CA ALA A 214 17.68 -17.49 16.22
C ALA A 214 18.35 -16.27 16.88
N ASN A 215 18.00 -15.06 16.42
CA ASN A 215 18.59 -13.82 16.90
C ASN A 215 17.80 -13.16 18.03
N ARG A 216 16.67 -13.75 18.47
CA ARG A 216 15.69 -13.07 19.33
C ARG A 216 16.29 -12.54 20.62
N ASP A 217 17.21 -13.28 21.24
CA ASP A 217 17.84 -12.92 22.52
C ASP A 217 18.80 -11.72 22.40
N GLU A 218 19.28 -11.42 21.20
CA GLU A 218 20.22 -10.32 20.94
C GLU A 218 19.53 -9.02 20.50
N VAL A 219 18.24 -9.10 20.17
CA VAL A 219 17.44 -7.98 19.70
C VAL A 219 16.64 -7.41 20.89
N PRO A 220 16.88 -6.16 21.31
CA PRO A 220 16.16 -5.54 22.41
C PRO A 220 14.65 -5.56 22.23
N GLU A 221 13.89 -5.80 23.31
CA GLU A 221 12.42 -5.70 23.35
C GLU A 221 11.98 -4.23 23.30
N HIS A 222 12.17 -3.61 22.14
CA HIS A 222 11.74 -2.25 21.87
C HIS A 222 10.98 -2.24 20.56
N ASN A 223 9.74 -1.79 20.56
CA ASN A 223 8.96 -1.71 19.34
C ASN A 223 9.38 -0.49 18.51
N ALA A 224 9.57 -0.69 17.21
CA ALA A 224 9.56 0.37 16.23
C ALA A 224 8.14 0.97 16.16
N ASN A 225 8.08 2.29 16.07
CA ASN A 225 6.82 3.03 16.06
C ASN A 225 6.25 3.14 14.63
N SER A 226 7.02 2.88 13.57
CA SER A 226 6.57 2.87 12.16
C SER A 226 7.66 2.36 11.20
N HIS A 227 7.33 2.09 9.94
CA HIS A 227 8.31 1.80 8.87
C HIS A 227 8.30 2.92 7.84
N LYS A 228 8.63 4.16 8.23
CA LYS A 228 8.54 5.33 7.34
C LYS A 228 9.72 5.41 6.36
N TYR A 229 10.89 4.93 6.76
CA TYR A 229 12.13 5.03 6.01
C TYR A 229 12.80 3.67 5.86
N LEU A 230 13.64 3.54 4.83
CA LEU A 230 14.56 2.43 4.65
C LEU A 230 15.97 3.01 4.53
N ALA A 231 16.92 2.53 5.35
CA ALA A 231 18.30 2.96 5.33
C ALA A 231 19.22 1.83 4.86
N ILE A 232 20.13 2.16 3.94
CA ILE A 232 21.21 1.30 3.49
C ILE A 232 22.47 1.56 4.32
N HIS A 233 23.12 0.47 4.69
CA HIS A 233 24.34 0.42 5.49
C HIS A 233 25.38 -0.49 4.84
N TYR A 234 26.62 -0.38 5.31
CA TYR A 234 27.72 -1.27 4.98
C TYR A 234 28.27 -1.82 6.29
N LEU A 235 28.66 -3.10 6.29
CA LEU A 235 29.14 -3.74 7.50
C LEU A 235 30.50 -3.17 7.96
N GLY A 236 31.34 -2.74 7.01
CA GLY A 236 32.68 -2.21 7.30
C GLY A 236 33.64 -3.27 7.85
N VAL A 237 33.40 -4.52 7.48
CA VAL A 237 34.22 -5.69 7.79
C VAL A 237 34.67 -6.31 6.47
N ASP A 238 35.92 -6.78 6.42
CA ASP A 238 36.52 -7.32 5.21
C ASP A 238 36.05 -8.75 4.96
N ASN A 239 35.77 -9.09 3.70
CA ASN A 239 35.13 -10.34 3.26
C ASN A 239 33.93 -10.74 4.13
N ALA A 240 33.06 -9.77 4.43
CA ALA A 240 31.98 -9.93 5.37
C ALA A 240 30.93 -10.96 4.91
N ASP A 241 30.83 -12.05 5.69
CA ASP A 241 29.66 -12.93 5.77
C ASP A 241 29.29 -13.08 7.26
N ASN A 242 28.24 -12.38 7.71
CA ASN A 242 27.74 -12.48 9.08
C ASN A 242 26.21 -12.54 9.11
N PRO A 243 25.62 -13.75 9.01
CA PRO A 243 24.17 -13.92 9.05
C PRO A 243 23.55 -13.64 10.44
N TYR A 244 24.32 -13.69 11.52
CA TYR A 244 23.86 -13.48 12.91
C TYR A 244 24.11 -12.04 13.34
N LEU A 245 23.47 -11.12 12.63
CA LEU A 245 23.92 -9.74 12.56
C LEU A 245 23.45 -8.92 13.76
N TYR A 246 23.75 -9.30 15.00
CA TYR A 246 23.59 -8.44 16.17
C TYR A 246 24.63 -8.72 17.26
N GLY A 247 24.92 -7.69 18.04
CA GLY A 247 25.74 -7.81 19.25
C GLY A 247 25.36 -6.67 20.17
N GLY A 248 24.42 -6.92 21.10
CA GLY A 248 23.89 -5.88 21.98
C GLY A 248 22.95 -4.87 21.31
N GLY A 249 22.16 -5.31 20.30
CA GLY A 249 21.12 -4.49 19.64
C GLY A 249 21.57 -3.61 18.47
N TYR A 250 22.85 -3.65 18.09
CA TYR A 250 23.40 -2.98 16.91
C TYR A 250 23.38 -3.90 15.69
N GLY A 251 23.07 -3.37 14.50
CA GLY A 251 23.02 -4.15 13.25
C GLY A 251 22.01 -3.55 12.28
N GLY A 252 21.36 -4.37 11.45
CA GLY A 252 20.24 -3.95 10.59
C GLY A 252 19.18 -5.03 10.56
N HIS A 253 17.93 -4.68 10.24
CA HIS A 253 16.81 -5.64 10.19
C HIS A 253 17.06 -6.76 9.17
N PHE A 254 17.79 -6.43 8.11
CA PHE A 254 18.19 -7.34 7.05
C PHE A 254 19.69 -7.26 6.78
N TYR A 255 20.20 -8.35 6.20
CA TYR A 255 21.57 -8.49 5.78
C TYR A 255 21.68 -9.07 4.37
N VAL A 256 22.63 -8.55 3.59
CA VAL A 256 23.06 -9.13 2.31
C VAL A 256 24.55 -9.45 2.39
N PRO A 257 24.97 -10.72 2.33
CA PRO A 257 26.38 -11.09 2.30
C PRO A 257 27.09 -10.59 1.06
N ILE A 258 28.43 -10.59 1.14
CA ILE A 258 29.29 -10.19 0.03
C ILE A 258 29.07 -11.01 -1.26
N ASP A 259 28.64 -12.27 -1.18
CA ASP A 259 28.38 -13.08 -2.38
C ASP A 259 27.09 -12.69 -3.11
N GLY A 260 26.19 -11.96 -2.45
CA GLY A 260 24.88 -11.56 -2.95
C GLY A 260 23.98 -12.71 -3.40
N ARG A 261 24.21 -13.96 -3.00
CA ARG A 261 23.38 -15.10 -3.43
C ARG A 261 22.06 -15.16 -2.65
N LYS A 262 22.06 -14.69 -1.41
CA LYS A 262 20.92 -14.70 -0.49
C LYS A 262 20.81 -13.36 0.24
N ALA A 263 19.70 -13.18 0.92
CA ALA A 263 19.53 -12.18 1.95
C ALA A 263 19.04 -12.86 3.23
N TYR A 264 19.24 -12.22 4.37
CA TYR A 264 18.78 -12.68 5.67
C TYR A 264 17.90 -11.62 6.30
N GLN A 265 16.79 -12.07 6.88
CA GLN A 265 16.03 -11.27 7.81
C GLN A 265 16.50 -11.64 9.21
N ALA A 266 17.20 -10.71 9.84
CA ALA A 266 17.84 -10.94 11.12
C ALA A 266 16.92 -10.50 12.29
N ALA A 267 16.04 -9.52 12.09
CA ALA A 267 15.03 -9.09 13.07
C ALA A 267 13.66 -8.85 12.43
N LEU A 268 12.60 -8.75 13.24
CA LEU A 268 11.32 -8.26 12.74
C LEU A 268 11.49 -6.79 12.38
N VAL A 269 10.88 -6.35 11.28
CA VAL A 269 10.84 -4.92 10.95
C VAL A 269 10.20 -4.08 12.06
N THR A 270 9.35 -4.68 12.91
CA THR A 270 8.71 -4.06 14.06
C THR A 270 9.65 -3.94 15.26
N ASP A 271 10.83 -4.56 15.24
CA ASP A 271 11.85 -4.37 16.26
C ASP A 271 12.56 -3.03 16.04
N LYS A 272 12.87 -2.30 17.11
CA LYS A 272 13.68 -1.09 17.07
C LYS A 272 15.16 -1.46 17.15
N ILE A 273 15.79 -1.63 15.99
CA ILE A 273 17.23 -1.90 15.88
C ILE A 273 18.06 -0.61 16.03
N TRP A 274 19.25 -0.67 16.62
CA TRP A 274 20.15 0.48 16.71
C TRP A 274 21.08 0.57 15.52
N HIS A 275 20.60 1.21 14.45
CA HIS A 275 21.32 1.24 13.17
C HIS A 275 21.54 2.64 12.61
N VAL A 276 20.58 3.56 12.75
CA VAL A 276 20.66 4.95 12.26
C VAL A 276 20.90 5.99 13.37
N ALA A 277 21.37 5.56 14.55
CA ALA A 277 21.59 6.48 15.67
C ALA A 277 22.78 7.43 15.45
N ALA A 278 22.56 8.70 15.80
CA ALA A 278 23.62 9.67 16.05
C ALA A 278 23.89 9.81 17.56
N ASN A 279 25.16 9.92 17.92
CA ASN A 279 25.60 10.18 19.29
C ASN A 279 26.69 11.25 19.26
N SER A 280 26.42 12.40 19.89
CA SER A 280 27.35 13.52 19.96
C SER A 280 28.65 13.17 20.69
N LYS A 281 28.61 12.21 21.63
CA LYS A 281 29.81 11.69 22.30
C LYS A 281 30.77 10.99 21.33
N ASN A 282 30.25 10.47 20.22
CA ASN A 282 31.02 9.81 19.16
C ASN A 282 31.19 10.73 17.92
N GLY A 283 30.93 12.03 18.07
CA GLY A 283 31.11 13.03 17.00
C GLY A 283 30.00 13.05 15.93
N TYR A 284 28.97 12.21 16.03
CA TYR A 284 27.92 12.09 15.03
C TYR A 284 26.67 12.88 15.41
N ARG A 285 26.09 13.59 14.43
CA ARG A 285 24.87 14.40 14.59
C ARG A 285 23.79 13.95 13.61
N TYR A 286 22.52 14.05 14.02
CA TYR A 286 21.39 13.88 13.10
C TYR A 286 21.35 15.05 12.13
N ILE A 287 21.14 14.74 10.85
CA ILE A 287 20.92 15.74 9.80
C ILE A 287 19.55 15.58 9.13
N HIS A 288 18.96 14.38 9.18
CA HIS A 288 17.58 14.19 8.75
C HIS A 288 16.61 14.62 9.85
N PRO A 289 15.54 15.38 9.51
CA PRO A 289 14.61 15.96 10.49
C PRO A 289 13.80 14.93 11.29
N GLU A 290 13.74 13.67 10.84
CA GLU A 290 12.75 12.70 11.36
C GLU A 290 13.24 11.26 11.43
N ALA A 291 14.12 10.80 10.53
CA ALA A 291 14.56 9.42 10.50
C ALA A 291 15.35 9.06 11.76
N ARG A 292 14.90 8.02 12.47
CA ARG A 292 15.43 7.49 13.74
C ARG A 292 15.28 5.96 13.74
N ASN A 293 15.96 5.29 14.67
CA ASN A 293 15.86 3.83 14.83
C ASN A 293 14.41 3.32 14.96
N SER A 294 13.51 4.12 15.56
CA SER A 294 12.12 3.73 15.77
C SER A 294 11.22 3.88 14.54
N ASN A 295 11.71 4.44 13.43
CA ASN A 295 10.90 4.65 12.23
C ASN A 295 11.59 4.26 10.92
N THR A 296 12.72 3.55 11.00
CA THR A 296 13.59 3.23 9.87
C THR A 296 13.86 1.73 9.84
N VAL A 297 13.71 1.09 8.69
CA VAL A 297 14.17 -0.28 8.44
C VAL A 297 15.62 -0.22 7.94
N GLY A 298 16.45 -1.19 8.28
CA GLY A 298 17.89 -1.18 7.98
C GLY A 298 18.32 -2.39 7.18
N ILE A 299 19.10 -2.17 6.12
CA ILE A 299 19.77 -3.23 5.35
C ILE A 299 21.28 -3.04 5.49
N GLU A 300 21.95 -4.02 6.05
CA GLU A 300 23.42 -4.10 6.09
C GLU A 300 23.92 -4.88 4.87
N ILE A 301 24.93 -4.33 4.18
CA ILE A 301 25.54 -4.96 3.01
C ILE A 301 26.99 -5.36 3.34
N GLY A 302 27.33 -6.61 3.06
CA GLY A 302 28.68 -7.16 3.20
C GLY A 302 29.68 -6.46 2.29
N THR A 303 30.88 -6.21 2.83
CA THR A 303 31.97 -5.50 2.16
C THR A 303 33.24 -6.35 2.03
N PHE A 304 34.12 -5.95 1.12
CA PHE A 304 35.54 -6.32 1.13
C PHE A 304 36.42 -5.09 0.96
N ARG A 305 37.73 -5.25 1.15
CA ARG A 305 38.74 -4.26 0.78
C ARG A 305 39.41 -4.63 -0.54
N ASP A 306 39.53 -3.66 -1.44
CA ASP A 306 40.37 -3.84 -2.63
C ASP A 306 41.87 -3.77 -2.28
N SER A 307 42.72 -3.88 -3.30
CA SER A 307 44.18 -3.80 -3.15
C SER A 307 44.68 -2.45 -2.61
N GLN A 308 43.85 -1.40 -2.64
CA GLN A 308 44.16 -0.08 -2.11
C GLN A 308 43.60 0.12 -0.68
N GLY A 309 42.95 -0.91 -0.11
CA GLY A 309 42.32 -0.84 1.20
C GLY A 309 40.97 -0.11 1.20
N VAL A 310 40.42 0.19 0.03
CA VAL A 310 39.14 0.87 -0.15
C VAL A 310 38.01 -0.12 0.11
N TRP A 311 36.98 0.31 0.83
CA TRP A 311 35.82 -0.53 1.08
C TRP A 311 34.93 -0.60 -0.16
N MET A 312 34.65 -1.83 -0.57
CA MET A 312 33.93 -2.15 -1.79
C MET A 312 32.74 -3.05 -1.49
N PHE A 313 31.71 -2.93 -2.34
CA PHE A 313 30.70 -3.95 -2.51
C PHE A 313 30.97 -4.75 -3.79
N THR A 314 30.59 -6.03 -3.80
CA THR A 314 30.50 -6.77 -5.06
C THR A 314 29.28 -6.30 -5.85
N GLU A 315 29.27 -6.52 -7.17
CA GLU A 315 28.09 -6.22 -7.97
C GLU A 315 26.88 -7.06 -7.54
N SER A 316 27.11 -8.34 -7.22
CA SER A 316 26.06 -9.27 -6.75
C SER A 316 25.43 -8.80 -5.44
N ALA A 317 26.22 -8.35 -4.47
CA ALA A 317 25.69 -7.86 -3.19
C ALA A 317 24.86 -6.58 -3.37
N GLN A 318 25.29 -5.65 -4.23
CA GLN A 318 24.55 -4.43 -4.52
C GLN A 318 23.23 -4.70 -5.24
N GLU A 319 23.24 -5.57 -6.24
CA GLU A 319 22.02 -5.95 -6.96
C GLU A 319 21.01 -6.64 -6.02
N THR A 320 21.47 -7.58 -5.18
CA THR A 320 20.60 -8.23 -4.18
C THR A 320 20.08 -7.26 -3.13
N ALA A 321 20.89 -6.29 -2.70
CA ALA A 321 20.44 -5.24 -1.81
C ALA A 321 19.42 -4.31 -2.46
N ALA A 322 19.56 -3.99 -3.76
CA ALA A 322 18.58 -3.22 -4.51
C ALA A 322 17.25 -3.98 -4.67
N GLN A 323 17.31 -5.28 -4.96
CA GLN A 323 16.13 -6.18 -5.03
C GLN A 323 15.41 -6.29 -3.69
N LEU A 324 16.16 -6.44 -2.60
CA LEU A 324 15.61 -6.47 -1.26
C LEU A 324 14.99 -5.13 -0.87
N ALA A 325 15.68 -4.02 -1.17
CA ALA A 325 15.16 -2.68 -0.94
C ALA A 325 13.87 -2.45 -1.73
N ALA A 326 13.83 -2.76 -3.02
CA ALA A 326 12.62 -2.64 -3.84
C ALA A 326 11.46 -3.48 -3.27
N SER A 327 11.74 -4.70 -2.82
CA SER A 327 10.75 -5.58 -2.20
C SER A 327 10.19 -4.99 -0.91
N ILE A 328 11.05 -4.48 -0.03
CA ILE A 328 10.65 -3.85 1.23
C ILE A 328 9.87 -2.56 0.94
N LEU A 329 10.38 -1.66 0.11
CA LEU A 329 9.71 -0.40 -0.21
C LEU A 329 8.32 -0.63 -0.82
N THR A 330 8.19 -1.61 -1.71
CA THR A 330 6.90 -1.98 -2.33
C THR A 330 5.94 -2.54 -1.30
N VAL A 331 6.36 -3.56 -0.56
CA VAL A 331 5.47 -4.30 0.34
C VAL A 331 5.10 -3.49 1.57
N TYR A 332 6.01 -2.66 2.09
CA TYR A 332 5.74 -1.74 3.20
C TYR A 332 5.23 -0.38 2.73
N ASN A 333 5.03 -0.19 1.43
CA ASN A 333 4.57 1.05 0.80
C ASN A 333 5.35 2.29 1.28
N ILE A 334 6.68 2.14 1.35
CA ILE A 334 7.60 3.21 1.68
C ILE A 334 7.93 3.94 0.38
N PRO A 335 7.64 5.25 0.26
CA PRO A 335 7.99 6.00 -0.93
C PRO A 335 9.50 5.90 -1.21
N ILE A 336 9.89 5.77 -2.47
CA ILE A 336 11.31 5.68 -2.84
C ILE A 336 12.11 6.93 -2.42
N THR A 337 11.46 8.07 -2.22
CA THR A 337 12.05 9.28 -1.64
C THR A 337 12.54 9.07 -0.20
N ASN A 338 12.00 8.06 0.49
CA ASN A 338 12.37 7.66 1.85
C ASN A 338 13.36 6.50 1.89
N LEU A 339 13.93 6.11 0.73
CA LEU A 339 15.14 5.30 0.64
C LEU A 339 16.35 6.19 0.88
N LEU A 340 17.07 5.92 1.96
CA LEU A 340 18.16 6.73 2.50
C LEU A 340 19.45 5.91 2.61
N ARG A 341 20.58 6.60 2.59
CA ARG A 341 21.81 6.12 3.20
C ARG A 341 21.78 6.47 4.69
N HIS A 342 22.47 5.71 5.54
CA HIS A 342 22.67 6.13 6.92
C HIS A 342 23.31 7.53 7.04
N GLY A 343 24.14 7.91 6.08
CA GLY A 343 24.77 9.21 5.95
C GLY A 343 23.81 10.31 5.48
N ASP A 344 22.63 9.97 4.95
CA ASP A 344 21.55 10.92 4.76
C ASP A 344 20.79 11.17 6.08
N VAL A 345 20.88 10.24 7.05
CA VAL A 345 20.26 10.38 8.38
C VAL A 345 21.17 11.10 9.37
N THR A 346 22.47 10.82 9.33
CA THR A 346 23.47 11.35 10.26
C THR A 346 24.71 11.87 9.55
N THR A 347 25.63 12.50 10.28
CA THR A 347 26.92 12.92 9.73
C THR A 347 27.88 11.75 9.42
N LYS A 348 27.52 10.49 9.74
CA LYS A 348 28.35 9.30 9.44
C LYS A 348 28.58 9.14 7.94
N CYS A 349 29.77 8.70 7.54
CA CYS A 349 30.04 8.21 6.20
C CYS A 349 29.62 6.73 6.11
N CYS A 350 28.32 6.49 5.92
CA CYS A 350 27.74 5.15 5.84
C CYS A 350 26.54 5.16 4.89
N PRO A 351 26.40 4.25 3.91
CA PRO A 351 27.37 3.25 3.52
C PRO A 351 28.50 3.89 2.74
N MET A 352 29.73 3.81 3.25
CA MET A 352 30.88 4.49 2.65
C MET A 352 31.08 4.18 1.15
N PRO A 353 30.83 2.94 0.66
CA PRO A 353 30.87 2.64 -0.78
C PRO A 353 29.82 3.36 -1.65
N LEU A 354 28.72 3.89 -1.09
CA LEU A 354 27.70 4.68 -1.81
C LEU A 354 27.65 6.15 -1.33
N MET A 355 28.70 6.60 -0.67
CA MET A 355 28.86 8.00 -0.27
C MET A 355 29.78 8.72 -1.26
N PRO A 356 29.52 10.00 -1.56
CA PRO A 356 30.40 10.78 -2.43
C PRO A 356 31.77 10.98 -1.77
N ALA A 357 32.80 11.17 -2.60
CA ALA A 357 34.15 11.50 -2.13
C ALA A 357 34.19 12.75 -1.23
N SER A 358 33.31 13.73 -1.46
CA SER A 358 33.16 14.93 -0.62
C SER A 358 32.71 14.64 0.82
N ARG A 359 32.18 13.44 1.08
CA ARG A 359 31.81 12.95 2.41
C ARG A 359 32.68 11.78 2.88
N GLY A 360 33.83 11.56 2.23
CA GLY A 360 34.77 10.49 2.55
C GLY A 360 34.34 9.11 2.06
N GLY A 361 33.52 9.04 1.02
CA GLY A 361 33.07 7.79 0.41
C GLY A 361 33.73 7.48 -0.93
N TYR A 362 33.35 6.33 -1.50
CA TYR A 362 33.97 5.73 -2.69
C TYR A 362 32.94 5.37 -3.76
N GLU A 363 31.83 6.10 -3.82
CA GLU A 363 30.79 5.83 -4.82
C GLU A 363 31.33 5.95 -6.25
N GLY A 364 30.92 5.02 -7.12
CA GLY A 364 31.36 4.98 -8.52
C GLY A 364 32.82 4.54 -8.74
N GLN A 365 33.57 4.15 -7.70
CA GLN A 365 34.92 3.60 -7.84
C GLN A 365 34.89 2.07 -7.90
N GLY A 366 35.70 1.47 -8.77
CA GLY A 366 35.79 0.02 -8.96
C GLY A 366 34.41 -0.63 -9.16
N SER A 367 34.07 -1.62 -8.33
CA SER A 367 32.77 -2.29 -8.35
C SER A 367 31.64 -1.53 -7.64
N ASN A 368 31.90 -0.38 -7.00
CA ASN A 368 30.87 0.38 -6.28
C ASN A 368 29.97 1.15 -7.24
N TRP A 369 28.67 1.06 -7.02
CA TRP A 369 27.70 1.90 -7.72
C TRP A 369 27.70 3.32 -7.15
N THR A 370 27.22 4.28 -7.93
CA THR A 370 26.82 5.57 -7.38
C THR A 370 25.51 5.41 -6.61
N TRP A 371 25.24 6.31 -5.66
CA TRP A 371 23.94 6.31 -4.99
C TRP A 371 22.76 6.45 -5.96
N GLU A 372 22.91 7.31 -6.98
CA GLU A 372 21.90 7.50 -8.02
C GLU A 372 21.67 6.23 -8.85
N LYS A 373 22.72 5.48 -9.18
CA LYS A 373 22.59 4.18 -9.86
C LYS A 373 21.83 3.18 -8.98
N PHE A 374 22.17 3.09 -7.70
CA PHE A 374 21.47 2.22 -6.74
C PHE A 374 19.98 2.59 -6.65
N LYS A 375 19.65 3.87 -6.44
CA LYS A 375 18.27 4.36 -6.40
C LYS A 375 17.51 4.11 -7.69
N SER A 376 18.13 4.36 -8.84
CA SER A 376 17.52 4.12 -10.16
C SER A 376 17.21 2.64 -10.36
N ARG A 377 18.12 1.75 -9.95
CA ARG A 377 17.89 0.31 -10.01
C ARG A 377 16.74 -0.12 -9.10
N VAL A 378 16.67 0.41 -7.88
CA VAL A 378 15.52 0.17 -6.98
C VAL A 378 14.21 0.65 -7.61
N ALA A 379 14.19 1.84 -8.22
CA ALA A 379 13.02 2.40 -8.88
C ALA A 379 12.54 1.52 -10.05
N GLU A 380 13.48 1.08 -10.89
CA GLU A 380 13.21 0.17 -12.01
C GLU A 380 12.63 -1.16 -11.52
N LEU A 381 13.22 -1.73 -10.47
CA LEU A 381 12.75 -2.96 -9.86
C LEU A 381 11.36 -2.77 -9.27
N MET A 382 11.07 -1.68 -8.55
CA MET A 382 9.72 -1.37 -8.07
C MET A 382 8.72 -1.21 -9.22
N GLY A 383 9.10 -0.54 -10.31
CA GLY A 383 8.27 -0.39 -11.51
C GLY A 383 8.04 -1.70 -12.27
N SER A 384 8.99 -2.64 -12.21
CA SER A 384 8.92 -3.97 -12.83
C SER A 384 8.23 -5.01 -11.94
N SER A 385 8.31 -4.84 -10.61
CA SER A 385 7.79 -5.75 -9.58
C SER A 385 6.43 -5.35 -8.98
N ILE A 386 5.82 -4.27 -9.47
CA ILE A 386 4.38 -3.99 -9.31
C ILE A 386 3.49 -5.02 -10.05
N SER A 387 4.08 -5.92 -10.85
CA SER A 387 3.33 -6.98 -11.53
C SER A 387 2.95 -8.20 -10.66
N THR A 388 3.41 -8.29 -9.39
CA THR A 388 3.16 -9.49 -8.57
C THR A 388 2.59 -9.15 -7.20
N VAL A 389 1.25 -9.29 -7.08
CA VAL A 389 0.47 -9.94 -5.99
C VAL A 389 -0.85 -9.22 -5.62
N SER A 390 -1.13 -7.95 -5.99
CA SER A 390 -2.47 -7.35 -5.73
C SER A 390 -3.33 -6.98 -6.93
N ASP A 391 -2.83 -7.05 -8.16
CA ASP A 391 -3.59 -6.53 -9.31
C ASP A 391 -4.15 -7.63 -10.24
N VAL A 392 -3.69 -8.87 -10.18
CA VAL A 392 -4.12 -9.90 -11.15
C VAL A 392 -5.59 -10.28 -10.97
N LEU A 393 -6.37 -10.28 -12.07
CA LEU A 393 -7.70 -10.91 -12.06
C LEU A 393 -7.57 -12.31 -12.67
N GLN A 394 -8.17 -13.31 -12.03
CA GLN A 394 -8.15 -14.68 -12.50
C GLN A 394 -9.43 -15.41 -12.10
N LYS A 395 -9.62 -16.62 -12.63
CA LYS A 395 -10.78 -17.45 -12.32
C LYS A 395 -11.03 -17.55 -10.80
N GLY A 396 -12.29 -17.35 -10.40
CA GLY A 396 -12.73 -17.32 -9.01
C GLY A 396 -12.79 -15.91 -8.40
N TYR A 397 -12.24 -14.89 -9.06
CA TYR A 397 -12.35 -13.51 -8.63
C TYR A 397 -13.74 -12.96 -8.96
N GLN A 398 -14.23 -12.02 -8.16
CA GLN A 398 -15.52 -11.38 -8.38
C GLN A 398 -15.43 -9.88 -8.05
N GLY A 399 -16.33 -9.08 -8.62
CA GLY A 399 -16.48 -7.65 -8.34
C GLY A 399 -16.34 -6.78 -9.59
N GLU A 400 -16.38 -5.46 -9.38
CA GLU A 400 -16.48 -4.47 -10.45
C GLU A 400 -15.28 -4.52 -11.43
N GLU A 401 -14.09 -4.84 -10.94
CA GLU A 401 -12.90 -5.00 -11.80
C GLU A 401 -13.05 -6.18 -12.77
N VAL A 402 -13.70 -7.27 -12.34
CA VAL A 402 -14.02 -8.40 -13.21
C VAL A 402 -15.11 -8.03 -14.19
N LYS A 403 -16.11 -7.26 -13.74
CA LYS A 403 -17.20 -6.79 -14.59
C LYS A 403 -16.67 -5.89 -15.72
N LYS A 404 -15.81 -4.94 -15.37
CA LYS A 404 -15.14 -4.05 -16.34
C LYS A 404 -14.28 -4.83 -17.33
N LEU A 405 -13.52 -5.81 -16.85
CA LEU A 405 -12.80 -6.75 -17.72
C LEU A 405 -13.75 -7.45 -18.70
N GLN A 406 -14.89 -7.97 -18.22
CA GLN A 406 -15.87 -8.63 -19.07
C GLN A 406 -16.49 -7.66 -20.08
N GLU A 407 -16.79 -6.42 -19.69
CA GLU A 407 -17.29 -5.37 -20.59
C GLU A 407 -16.28 -5.04 -21.69
N ASP A 408 -15.00 -4.87 -21.33
CA ASP A 408 -13.91 -4.62 -22.28
C ASP A 408 -13.76 -5.79 -23.27
N LEU A 409 -13.75 -7.03 -22.76
CA LEU A 409 -13.69 -8.25 -23.58
C LEU A 409 -14.87 -8.35 -24.54
N ILE A 410 -16.10 -8.11 -24.06
CA ILE A 410 -17.32 -8.14 -24.86
C ILE A 410 -17.29 -7.04 -25.93
N ALA A 411 -16.86 -5.83 -25.58
CA ALA A 411 -16.72 -4.71 -26.52
C ALA A 411 -15.67 -4.98 -27.62
N LEU A 412 -14.70 -5.84 -27.33
CA LEU A 412 -13.71 -6.36 -28.27
C LEU A 412 -14.16 -7.62 -29.02
N GLY A 413 -15.36 -8.15 -28.72
CA GLY A 413 -15.95 -9.30 -29.41
C GLY A 413 -15.68 -10.66 -28.77
N TYR A 414 -15.09 -10.70 -27.58
CA TYR A 414 -14.85 -11.94 -26.83
C TYR A 414 -16.05 -12.22 -25.90
N SER A 415 -16.71 -13.36 -26.12
CA SER A 415 -17.88 -13.75 -25.34
C SER A 415 -17.50 -14.23 -23.93
N CYS A 416 -17.97 -13.52 -22.91
CA CYS A 416 -17.90 -13.93 -21.50
C CYS A 416 -19.07 -14.82 -21.05
N GLY A 417 -19.75 -15.48 -22.00
CA GLY A 417 -20.87 -16.39 -21.74
C GLY A 417 -22.22 -15.67 -21.71
N LYS A 418 -23.29 -16.43 -21.41
CA LYS A 418 -24.67 -15.91 -21.44
C LYS A 418 -24.95 -14.84 -20.39
N ALA A 419 -24.22 -14.89 -19.27
CA ALA A 419 -24.36 -13.93 -18.18
C ALA A 419 -23.74 -12.57 -18.52
N GLY A 420 -22.89 -12.50 -19.56
CA GLY A 420 -22.25 -11.26 -19.99
C GLY A 420 -21.27 -10.74 -18.94
N ALA A 421 -21.36 -9.45 -18.63
CA ALA A 421 -20.56 -8.82 -17.58
C ALA A 421 -21.27 -8.90 -16.22
N ASP A 422 -21.24 -10.07 -15.62
CA ASP A 422 -21.87 -10.36 -14.32
C ASP A 422 -20.96 -10.08 -13.12
N GLY A 423 -19.72 -9.68 -13.36
CA GLY A 423 -18.72 -9.43 -12.34
C GLY A 423 -18.15 -10.70 -11.73
N SER A 424 -18.41 -11.89 -12.29
CA SER A 424 -17.89 -13.17 -11.82
C SER A 424 -16.89 -13.75 -12.80
N PHE A 425 -15.67 -14.01 -12.33
CA PHE A 425 -14.61 -14.56 -13.17
C PHE A 425 -14.77 -16.08 -13.22
N GLY A 426 -15.78 -16.55 -13.95
CA GLY A 426 -16.06 -17.96 -14.19
C GLY A 426 -15.27 -18.55 -15.37
N ASP A 427 -15.66 -19.77 -15.77
CA ASP A 427 -15.06 -20.47 -16.91
C ASP A 427 -15.18 -19.69 -18.22
N ASP A 428 -16.33 -19.05 -18.46
CA ASP A 428 -16.56 -18.29 -19.69
C ASP A 428 -15.64 -17.05 -19.76
N THR A 429 -15.50 -16.30 -18.66
CA THR A 429 -14.57 -15.16 -18.56
C THR A 429 -13.12 -15.61 -18.74
N HIS A 430 -12.74 -16.74 -18.16
CA HIS A 430 -11.41 -17.33 -18.35
C HIS A 430 -11.12 -17.67 -19.81
N ASN A 431 -12.07 -18.32 -20.48
CA ASN A 431 -11.94 -18.65 -21.90
C ASN A 431 -11.86 -17.40 -22.77
N ALA A 432 -12.61 -16.35 -22.45
CA ALA A 432 -12.54 -15.06 -23.13
C ALA A 432 -11.16 -14.41 -22.97
N VAL A 433 -10.59 -14.41 -21.75
CA VAL A 433 -9.24 -13.88 -21.49
C VAL A 433 -8.18 -14.67 -22.27
N VAL A 434 -8.22 -16.00 -22.24
CA VAL A 434 -7.28 -16.85 -22.98
C VAL A 434 -7.36 -16.59 -24.50
N ALA A 435 -8.58 -16.45 -25.03
CA ALA A 435 -8.78 -16.14 -26.45
C ALA A 435 -8.22 -14.77 -26.82
N PHE A 436 -8.44 -13.75 -25.96
CA PHE A 436 -7.86 -12.42 -26.13
C PHE A 436 -6.33 -12.45 -26.08
N GLN A 437 -5.77 -13.12 -25.07
CA GLN A 437 -4.32 -13.29 -24.92
C GLN A 437 -3.69 -13.93 -26.17
N ARG A 438 -4.34 -14.97 -26.72
CA ARG A 438 -3.90 -15.61 -27.96
C ARG A 438 -3.89 -14.62 -29.13
N ALA A 439 -4.95 -13.84 -29.30
CA ALA A 439 -5.04 -12.87 -30.39
C ALA A 439 -3.97 -11.77 -30.30
N CYS A 440 -3.58 -11.38 -29.09
CA CYS A 440 -2.54 -10.38 -28.85
C CYS A 440 -1.10 -10.94 -28.81
N GLY A 441 -0.92 -12.25 -28.98
CA GLY A 441 0.40 -12.90 -28.91
C GLY A 441 0.99 -12.97 -27.48
N LEU A 442 0.13 -12.97 -26.47
CA LEU A 442 0.50 -13.07 -25.06
C LEU A 442 0.53 -14.53 -24.57
N VAL A 443 1.05 -14.74 -23.36
CA VAL A 443 0.92 -16.02 -22.64
C VAL A 443 -0.57 -16.30 -22.39
N GLN A 444 -1.01 -17.50 -22.75
CA GLN A 444 -2.42 -17.93 -22.74
C GLN A 444 -2.79 -18.63 -21.42
N ASP A 445 -2.55 -17.95 -20.30
CA ASP A 445 -2.71 -18.50 -18.95
C ASP A 445 -4.05 -18.17 -18.29
N GLY A 446 -4.88 -17.32 -18.92
CA GLY A 446 -6.17 -16.90 -18.38
C GLY A 446 -6.06 -15.94 -17.20
N ILE A 447 -4.86 -15.42 -16.94
CA ILE A 447 -4.58 -14.47 -15.86
C ILE A 447 -4.46 -13.06 -16.45
N VAL A 448 -5.28 -12.15 -15.92
CA VAL A 448 -5.26 -10.74 -16.30
C VAL A 448 -4.24 -10.02 -15.44
N GLY A 449 -2.98 -10.14 -15.85
CA GLY A 449 -1.85 -9.39 -15.30
C GLY A 449 -1.58 -8.08 -16.04
N THR A 450 -0.43 -7.48 -15.75
CA THR A 450 -0.01 -6.18 -16.31
C THR A 450 -0.02 -6.16 -17.85
N ASP A 451 0.51 -7.20 -18.48
CA ASP A 451 0.61 -7.26 -19.94
C ASP A 451 -0.76 -7.45 -20.59
N THR A 452 -1.60 -8.33 -20.03
CA THR A 452 -3.00 -8.50 -20.45
C THR A 452 -3.78 -7.18 -20.34
N ARG A 453 -3.62 -6.42 -19.25
CA ARG A 453 -4.27 -5.11 -19.07
C ARG A 453 -3.79 -4.05 -20.05
N LYS A 454 -2.47 -3.97 -20.28
CA LYS A 454 -1.91 -3.05 -21.28
C LYS A 454 -2.47 -3.36 -22.67
N ALA A 455 -2.48 -4.63 -23.04
CA ALA A 455 -3.02 -5.08 -24.32
C ALA A 455 -4.51 -4.75 -24.44
N LEU A 456 -5.32 -4.99 -23.39
CA LEU A 456 -6.74 -4.64 -23.37
C LEU A 456 -6.96 -3.15 -23.61
N GLY A 457 -6.22 -2.28 -22.90
CA GLY A 457 -6.33 -0.83 -23.08
C GLY A 457 -5.99 -0.38 -24.50
N VAL A 458 -4.92 -0.92 -25.09
CA VAL A 458 -4.52 -0.61 -26.47
C VAL A 458 -5.53 -1.15 -27.47
N ALA A 459 -6.00 -2.38 -27.29
CA ALA A 459 -7.00 -3.00 -28.15
C ALA A 459 -8.32 -2.21 -28.14
N SER A 460 -8.78 -1.77 -26.97
CA SER A 460 -9.98 -0.93 -26.84
C SER A 460 -9.84 0.38 -27.59
N VAL A 461 -8.67 1.03 -27.52
CA VAL A 461 -8.36 2.24 -28.29
C VAL A 461 -8.34 1.94 -29.80
N GLN A 462 -7.67 0.88 -30.25
CA GLN A 462 -7.63 0.49 -31.67
C GLN A 462 -9.04 0.24 -32.23
N ALA A 463 -9.87 -0.49 -31.48
CA ALA A 463 -11.25 -0.77 -31.84
C ALA A 463 -12.10 0.52 -31.88
N TRP A 464 -11.91 1.42 -30.91
CA TRP A 464 -12.58 2.72 -30.88
C TRP A 464 -12.17 3.62 -32.05
N MET A 465 -10.88 3.70 -32.38
CA MET A 465 -10.37 4.42 -33.55
C MET A 465 -10.96 3.91 -34.86
N ASN A 466 -11.08 2.59 -35.01
CA ASN A 466 -11.71 1.99 -36.19
C ASN A 466 -13.17 2.41 -36.32
N ARG A 467 -13.91 2.54 -35.22
CA ARG A 467 -15.29 3.04 -35.23
C ARG A 467 -15.38 4.55 -35.50
N LEU A 468 -14.51 5.35 -34.87
CA LEU A 468 -14.60 6.80 -34.89
C LEU A 468 -14.14 7.43 -36.21
N ILE A 469 -13.04 6.93 -36.77
CA ILE A 469 -12.34 7.53 -37.92
C ILE A 469 -12.03 6.53 -39.03
N ASN A 470 -12.57 5.31 -38.97
CA ASN A 470 -12.28 4.25 -39.95
C ASN A 470 -10.76 4.01 -40.14
N ALA A 471 -10.02 3.97 -39.04
CA ALA A 471 -8.55 3.94 -39.04
C ALA A 471 -7.91 2.68 -39.67
N ALA A 472 -8.69 1.64 -39.96
CA ALA A 472 -8.23 0.35 -40.49
C ALA A 472 -7.05 -0.26 -39.68
N LEU A 473 -7.05 -0.08 -38.36
CA LEU A 473 -6.08 -0.68 -37.45
C LEU A 473 -6.39 -2.17 -37.25
N VAL A 474 -5.33 -2.97 -37.16
CA VAL A 474 -5.42 -4.31 -36.58
C VAL A 474 -5.60 -4.13 -35.06
N VAL A 475 -6.56 -4.84 -34.47
CA VAL A 475 -6.81 -4.83 -33.02
C VAL A 475 -5.96 -5.94 -32.39
N ASP A 476 -4.66 -5.68 -32.26
CA ASP A 476 -3.66 -6.63 -31.77
C ASP A 476 -3.20 -6.32 -30.33
N GLY A 477 -3.69 -5.24 -29.73
CA GLY A 477 -3.27 -4.81 -28.38
C GLY A 477 -1.84 -4.30 -28.32
N GLN A 478 -1.17 -4.08 -29.46
CA GLN A 478 0.20 -3.58 -29.53
C GLN A 478 0.23 -2.11 -29.95
N TYR A 479 0.83 -1.26 -29.12
CA TYR A 479 0.94 0.15 -29.43
C TYR A 479 2.07 0.39 -30.42
N GLY A 480 1.75 0.93 -31.60
CA GLY A 480 2.72 1.19 -32.65
C GLY A 480 2.47 2.50 -33.41
N PRO A 481 3.31 2.80 -34.42
CA PRO A 481 3.21 4.04 -35.20
C PRO A 481 1.83 4.28 -35.83
N LYS A 482 1.15 3.22 -36.27
CA LYS A 482 -0.22 3.31 -36.83
C LYS A 482 -1.25 3.72 -35.77
N THR A 483 -1.22 3.08 -34.60
CA THR A 483 -2.08 3.43 -33.45
C THR A 483 -1.84 4.87 -33.00
N LYS A 484 -0.57 5.29 -32.91
CA LYS A 484 -0.19 6.68 -32.62
C LYS A 484 -0.77 7.67 -33.64
N LYS A 485 -0.61 7.38 -34.94
CA LYS A 485 -1.14 8.23 -36.02
C LYS A 485 -2.65 8.38 -35.91
N ALA A 486 -3.38 7.29 -35.68
CA ALA A 486 -4.83 7.30 -35.53
C ALA A 486 -5.29 8.15 -34.34
N LEU A 487 -4.59 8.08 -33.19
CA LEU A 487 -4.88 8.93 -32.03
C LEU A 487 -4.73 10.41 -32.34
N VAL A 488 -3.68 10.79 -33.07
CA VAL A 488 -3.49 12.18 -33.50
C VAL A 488 -4.62 12.60 -34.44
N MET A 489 -5.02 11.74 -35.40
CA MET A 489 -6.16 12.01 -36.28
C MET A 489 -7.47 12.17 -35.50
N ALA A 490 -7.71 11.39 -34.46
CA ALA A 490 -8.89 11.52 -33.62
C ALA A 490 -8.90 12.84 -32.84
N LEU A 491 -7.75 13.27 -32.30
CA LEU A 491 -7.62 14.58 -31.68
C LEU A 491 -7.87 15.71 -32.69
N GLN A 492 -7.26 15.62 -33.87
CA GLN A 492 -7.45 16.59 -34.95
C GLN A 492 -8.93 16.66 -35.36
N LYS A 493 -9.63 15.53 -35.43
CA LYS A 493 -11.08 15.46 -35.66
C LYS A 493 -11.85 16.23 -34.60
N CYS A 494 -11.58 15.99 -33.31
CA CYS A 494 -12.24 16.71 -32.23
C CYS A 494 -11.99 18.23 -32.29
N LEU A 495 -10.75 18.65 -32.58
CA LEU A 495 -10.42 20.07 -32.74
C LEU A 495 -11.15 20.72 -33.93
N LEU A 496 -11.25 20.00 -35.04
CA LEU A 496 -12.00 20.45 -36.22
C LEU A 496 -13.51 20.55 -35.94
N GLU A 497 -14.11 19.48 -35.41
CA GLU A 497 -15.57 19.35 -35.28
C GLU A 497 -16.14 20.10 -34.07
N VAL A 498 -15.43 20.10 -32.94
CA VAL A 498 -15.92 20.72 -31.68
C VAL A 498 -15.54 22.19 -31.58
N TYR A 499 -14.34 22.55 -32.04
CA TYR A 499 -13.76 23.89 -31.86
C TYR A 499 -13.64 24.69 -33.15
N GLY A 500 -14.04 24.11 -34.30
CA GLY A 500 -14.00 24.79 -35.60
C GLY A 500 -12.60 25.12 -36.09
N CYS A 501 -11.57 24.45 -35.56
CA CYS A 501 -10.18 24.70 -35.96
C CYS A 501 -9.97 24.27 -37.42
N ARG A 502 -9.40 25.14 -38.27
CA ARG A 502 -9.08 24.81 -39.68
C ARG A 502 -7.75 24.05 -39.79
N ILE A 503 -7.72 22.81 -39.32
CA ILE A 503 -6.52 21.93 -39.35
C ILE A 503 -6.73 20.72 -40.26
N SER A 504 -5.65 20.16 -40.82
CA SER A 504 -5.66 18.89 -41.55
C SER A 504 -5.72 17.71 -40.59
N MET A 505 -6.51 16.67 -40.92
CA MET A 505 -6.52 15.39 -40.21
C MET A 505 -5.49 14.42 -40.82
N ASP A 506 -4.20 14.73 -40.69
CA ASP A 506 -3.10 13.97 -41.29
C ASP A 506 -2.40 12.99 -40.33
N GLY A 507 -2.71 13.09 -39.03
CA GLY A 507 -2.09 12.29 -37.98
C GLY A 507 -0.69 12.74 -37.58
N SER A 508 -0.29 13.94 -38.01
CA SER A 508 0.93 14.64 -37.58
C SER A 508 0.56 15.69 -36.55
N PHE A 509 1.32 15.83 -35.46
CA PHE A 509 0.98 16.75 -34.36
C PHE A 509 1.27 18.24 -34.67
N GLY A 510 1.33 18.61 -35.96
CA GLY A 510 1.98 19.85 -36.42
C GLY A 510 3.45 19.61 -36.70
#